data_AF-A0A401QFB7-F1
#
_entry.id   AF-A0A401QFB7-F1
#
_cell.length_a   1.000
_cell.length_b   1.000
_cell.length_c   1.000
_cell.angle_alpha   90.00
_cell.angle_beta   90.00
_cell.angle_gamma   90.00
#
_symmetry.space_group_name_H-M   'P 1'
#
loop_
_entity.id
_entity.type
_entity.pdbx_description
1 polymer ?
#
loop_
_entity_poly.entity_id
_entity_poly.type
_entity_poly.pdbx_seq_one_letter_code
_entity_poly.pdbx_strand_id
1 'polypeptide(L)' 'MEVPADWWDEEADKSLLIGVFKHGYEKYNTMRADPALCFLEQVGRPDEKAIAAEQRGTDNFGDIGDR' A
#
# COMPACT_ATOMS: atom_id res chain seq x y z
N MET A 1 1.55 8.06 23.09
CA MET A 1 2.06 7.75 21.75
C MET A 1 1.02 8.29 20.78
N GLU A 2 1.42 9.14 19.84
CA GLU A 2 0.49 9.68 18.85
C GLU A 2 0.39 8.66 17.71
N VAL A 3 -0.83 8.21 17.41
CA VAL A 3 -1.09 7.30 16.29
C VAL A 3 -1.44 8.11 15.04
N PRO A 4 -1.08 7.66 13.83
CA PRO A 4 -1.36 8.41 12.59
C PRO A 4 -2.84 8.70 12.35
N ALA A 5 -3.73 7.85 12.86
CA ALA A 5 -5.18 7.99 12.81
C ALA A 5 -5.83 7.16 13.92
N ASP A 6 -7.08 7.47 14.29
CA ASP A 6 -7.82 6.77 15.35
C ASP A 6 -8.03 5.26 15.07
N TRP A 7 -8.02 4.87 13.80
CA TRP A 7 -8.15 3.46 13.37
C TRP A 7 -6.79 2.75 13.26
N TRP A 8 -5.68 3.45 13.47
CA TRP A 8 -4.35 2.90 13.30
C TRP A 8 -3.92 2.13 14.56
N ASP A 9 -3.95 0.81 14.47
CA ASP A 9 -3.59 -0.13 15.52
C ASP A 9 -2.41 -1.05 15.10
N GLU A 10 -2.07 -2.03 15.94
CA GLU A 10 -0.99 -2.99 15.67
C GLU A 10 -1.23 -3.84 14.40
N GLU A 11 -2.49 -4.07 14.01
CA GLU A 11 -2.80 -4.78 12.77
C GLU A 11 -2.57 -3.90 11.54
N ALA A 12 -2.79 -2.58 11.64
CA ALA A 12 -2.38 -1.63 10.62
C ALA A 12 -0.85 -1.60 10.44
N ASP A 13 -0.08 -1.62 11.53
CA ASP A 13 1.39 -1.70 11.47
C ASP A 13 1.87 -2.99 10.78
N LYS A 14 1.28 -4.14 11.14
CA LYS A 14 1.59 -5.43 10.50
C LYS A 14 1.18 -5.45 9.03
N SER A 15 0.00 -4.96 8.70
CA SER A 15 -0.48 -4.85 7.32
C SER A 15 0.41 -3.94 6.47
N LEU A 16 0.96 -2.87 7.05
CA LEU A 16 1.92 -1.99 6.37
C LEU A 16 3.20 -2.75 6.03
N LEU A 17 3.79 -3.48 6.97
CA LEU A 17 5.01 -4.25 6.73
C LEU A 17 4.80 -5.35 5.67
N ILE A 18 3.69 -6.10 5.76
CA ILE A 18 3.33 -7.13 4.77
C ILE A 18 3.11 -6.49 3.40
N GLY A 19 2.39 -5.37 3.34
CA GLY A 19 2.11 -4.69 2.09
C GLY A 19 3.35 -4.13 1.41
N VAL A 20 4.28 -3.53 2.18
CA VAL A 20 5.56 -3.05 1.65
C VAL A 20 6.40 -4.22 1.11
N PHE A 21 6.43 -5.35 1.82
CA PHE A 21 7.14 -6.54 1.36
C PHE A 21 6.51 -7.16 0.10
N LYS A 22 5.18 -7.25 0.04
CA LYS A 22 4.44 -7.92 -1.03
C LYS A 22 4.31 -7.07 -2.30
N HIS A 23 3.99 -5.78 -2.14
CA HIS A 23 3.63 -4.88 -3.24
C HIS A 23 4.74 -3.88 -3.57
N GLY A 24 5.64 -3.61 -2.62
CA GLY A 24 6.71 -2.62 -2.73
C GLY A 24 6.50 -1.41 -1.84
N TYR A 25 7.59 -0.68 -1.59
CA TYR A 25 7.55 0.58 -0.86
C TYR A 25 6.72 1.64 -1.64
N GLU A 26 6.00 2.49 -0.91
CA GLU A 26 5.13 3.56 -1.46
C GLU A 26 3.96 3.08 -2.35
N LYS A 27 3.60 1.81 -2.27
CA LYS A 27 2.51 1.20 -3.07
C LYS A 27 1.17 1.28 -2.34
N TYR A 28 0.86 2.43 -1.75
CA TYR A 28 -0.24 2.58 -0.80
C TYR A 28 -1.63 2.30 -1.39
N ASN A 29 -1.88 2.71 -2.62
CA ASN A 29 -3.15 2.44 -3.29
C ASN A 29 -3.29 0.96 -3.64
N THR A 30 -2.20 0.32 -4.07
CA THR A 30 -2.17 -1.12 -4.31
C THR A 30 -2.37 -1.90 -3.02
N MET A 31 -1.67 -1.52 -1.94
CA MET A 31 -1.84 -2.10 -0.60
C MET A 31 -3.27 -1.93 -0.07
N ARG A 32 -3.87 -0.76 -0.24
CA ARG A 32 -5.25 -0.48 0.20
C ARG A 32 -6.30 -1.29 -0.58
N ALA A 33 -5.98 -1.72 -1.79
CA ALA A 33 -6.86 -2.57 -2.60
C ALA A 33 -6.72 -4.08 -2.31
N ASP A 34 -5.78 -4.50 -1.47
CA ASP A 34 -5.53 -5.90 -1.14
C ASP A 34 -6.49 -6.40 -0.05
N PRO A 35 -7.34 -7.40 -0.32
CA PRO A 35 -8.27 -7.93 0.68
C PRO A 35 -7.58 -8.70 1.82
N ALA A 36 -6.30 -9.02 1.71
CA ALA A 36 -5.52 -9.64 2.78
C ALA A 36 -4.96 -8.62 3.79
N LEU A 37 -5.12 -7.32 3.54
CA LEU A 37 -4.65 -6.23 4.41
C LEU A 37 -5.85 -5.50 5.01
N CYS A 38 -5.71 -5.03 6.25
CA CYS A 38 -6.83 -4.39 6.97
C CYS A 38 -7.31 -3.07 6.34
N PHE A 39 -6.48 -2.43 5.52
CA PHE A 39 -6.75 -1.11 4.95
C PHE A 39 -8.03 -1.06 4.10
N LEU A 40 -8.37 -2.15 3.40
CA LEU A 40 -9.57 -2.18 2.55
C LEU A 40 -10.84 -2.02 3.40
N GLU A 41 -10.92 -2.68 4.54
CA GLU A 41 -12.06 -2.60 5.44
C GLU A 41 -12.09 -1.28 6.23
N GLN A 42 -10.92 -0.77 6.63
CA GLN A 42 -10.80 0.44 7.45
C GLN A 42 -11.12 1.72 6.69
N VAL A 43 -10.59 1.87 5.47
CA VAL A 43 -10.70 3.11 4.69
C VAL A 43 -11.35 2.92 3.32
N GLY A 44 -11.68 1.69 2.91
CA GLY A 44 -12.32 1.42 1.63
C GLY A 44 -11.35 1.36 0.45
N ARG A 45 -11.82 0.94 -0.72
CA ARG A 45 -11.00 0.81 -1.94
C ARG A 45 -10.60 2.18 -2.49
N PRO A 46 -9.35 2.37 -2.96
CA PRO A 46 -8.96 3.61 -3.64
C PRO A 46 -9.57 3.70 -5.05
N ASP A 47 -9.68 4.92 -5.56
CA ASP A 47 -10.16 5.18 -6.92
C ASP A 47 -9.23 4.55 -7.97
N GLU A 48 -9.80 4.03 -9.06
CA GLU A 48 -9.03 3.39 -10.15
C GLU A 48 -7.96 4.31 -10.75
N LYS A 49 -8.21 5.62 -10.78
CA LYS A 49 -7.25 6.63 -11.24
C LYS A 49 -6.01 6.73 -10.32
N ALA A 50 -6.18 6.57 -9.02
CA ALA A 50 -5.09 6.63 -8.05
C ALA A 50 -4.19 5.40 -8.17
N ILE A 51 -4.79 4.22 -8.34
CA ILE A 51 -4.06 2.97 -8.60
C ILE A 51 -3.24 3.08 -9.89
N ALA A 52 -3.86 3.57 -10.97
CA ALA A 52 -3.16 3.74 -12.25
C ALA A 52 -2.02 4.78 -12.19
N ALA A 53 -2.16 5.83 -11.38
CA ALA A 53 -1.09 6.82 -11.18
C ALA A 53 0.11 6.24 -10.42
N GLU A 54 -0.14 5.36 -9.46
CA GLU A 54 0.90 4.69 -8.66
C GLU A 54 1.73 3.68 -9.47
N GLN A 55 1.11 2.99 -10.44
CA GLN A 55 1.82 2.05 -11.32
C GLN A 55 2.84 2.76 -12.21
N ARG A 56 2.48 3.93 -12.77
CA ARG A 56 3.37 4.75 -13.61
C ARG A 56 4.67 5.19 -12.93
N GLY A 57 4.70 5.27 -11.59
CA GLY A 57 5.90 5.65 -10.84
C GLY A 57 6.87 4.50 -10.56
N THR A 58 6.38 3.25 -10.56
CA THR A 58 7.18 2.05 -10.21
C THR A 58 7.90 1.42 -11.39
N ASP A 59 7.42 1.64 -12.61
CA ASP A 59 8.07 1.18 -13.84
C ASP A 59 9.52 1.70 -13.96
N ASN A 60 9.86 2.78 -13.25
CA ASN A 60 11.20 3.37 -13.22
C ASN A 60 12.24 2.61 -12.36
N PHE A 61 11.81 1.70 -11.47
CA PHE A 61 12.71 0.90 -10.63
C PHE A 61 12.80 -0.57 -11.08
N GLY A 62 11.81 -1.08 -11.82
CA GLY A 62 11.84 -2.44 -12.38
C GLY A 62 12.98 -2.66 -13.38
N ASP A 63 13.40 -1.61 -14.08
CA ASP A 63 14.48 -1.66 -15.09
C ASP A 63 15.90 -1.71 -14.49
N ILE A 64 16.05 -1.47 -13.17
CA ILE A 64 17.35 -1.56 -12.47
C ILE A 64 17.61 -3.00 -11.98
N GLY A 65 16.57 -3.82 -11.83
CA GLY A 65 16.68 -5.20 -11.34
C GLY A 65 17.05 -6.25 -12.39
N ASP A 66 17.13 -5.85 -13.67
CA ASP A 66 17.37 -6.75 -14.82
C ASP A 66 18.71 -6.46 -15.54
N ARG A 67 19.66 -5.78 -14.87
CA ARG A 67 21.04 -5.55 -15.36
C ARG A 67 22.10 -6.28 -14.55
#